data_AF-A0A1I6LD39-F1
#
_entry.id   AF-A0A1I6LD39-F1
#
_cell.length_a   1.000
_cell.length_b   1.000
_cell.length_c   1.000
_cell.angle_alpha   90.00
_cell.angle_beta   90.00
_cell.angle_gamma   90.00
#
_symmetry.space_group_name_H-M   'P 1'
#
loop_
_entity.id
_entity.type
_entity.pdbx_description
1 polymer ?
#
loop_
_entity_poly.entity_id
_entity_poly.type
_entity_poly.pdbx_seq_one_letter_code
_entity_poly.pdbx_strand_id
1 'polypeptide(L)'
;MVKIKGCKIKSSVLLLIGVSLLCTSCIKENKKEFNNIDEKDAQEMTESITTNESEEPLHTKWTIIEKEKYYCIEKMGLREYNDYYRYTVYNTNGESIYSEILGEFNDPPRVSIYDDTVNIHYGYGTGVFRDKYVDYKNNLQSIWLNNVWGVGKKYVAYVIGDWRNGSDSKLAIEEKYIQNTRKEISFPHIIYDTDVDICEFRNNETELYIHYIDKDTKEAEEKIIKLSEFE
;
A
#
# COMPACT_ATOMS: atom_id res chain seq x y z
N MET A 1 -20.29 -9.52 58.27
CA MET A 1 -18.96 -9.03 58.70
C MET A 1 -18.16 -8.66 57.47
N VAL A 2 -17.91 -7.37 57.29
CA VAL A 2 -17.11 -6.80 56.19
C VAL A 2 -15.63 -6.88 56.57
N LYS A 3 -14.77 -7.31 55.64
CA LYS A 3 -13.35 -6.96 55.62
C LYS A 3 -12.93 -6.63 54.19
N ILE A 4 -12.98 -5.33 53.89
CA ILE A 4 -12.22 -4.68 52.82
C ILE A 4 -10.84 -4.34 53.40
N LYS A 5 -9.75 -4.64 52.66
CA LYS A 5 -8.41 -4.02 52.70
C LYS A 5 -7.53 -4.78 51.68
N GLY A 6 -6.79 -4.17 50.75
CA GLY A 6 -6.52 -2.77 50.53
C GLY A 6 -5.85 -2.53 49.17
N CYS A 7 -6.01 -1.31 48.71
CA CYS A 7 -5.42 -0.66 47.55
C CYS A 7 -3.88 -0.67 47.56
N LYS A 8 -3.27 -0.97 46.41
CA LYS A 8 -2.00 -0.37 45.97
C LYS A 8 -2.02 -0.16 44.46
N ILE A 9 -2.38 1.04 44.05
CA ILE A 9 -2.04 1.59 42.72
C ILE A 9 -0.62 2.15 42.84
N LYS A 10 0.32 1.67 42.02
CA LYS A 10 1.61 2.30 41.73
C LYS A 10 1.84 2.15 40.23
N SER A 11 1.61 3.20 39.46
CA SER A 11 2.62 4.18 39.02
C SER A 11 3.48 3.64 37.86
N SER A 12 3.01 3.86 36.63
CA SER A 12 3.83 3.76 35.40
C SER A 12 3.26 4.70 34.31
N VAL A 13 2.95 5.95 34.69
CA VAL A 13 2.56 7.04 33.76
C VAL A 13 3.59 8.17 33.88
N LEU A 14 4.87 7.82 33.77
CA LEU A 14 5.98 8.78 33.81
C LEU A 14 7.12 8.29 32.93
N LEU A 15 6.83 8.21 31.63
CA LEU A 15 7.83 7.98 30.57
C LEU A 15 7.32 8.57 29.24
N LEU A 16 6.77 9.79 29.30
CA LEU A 16 6.22 10.48 28.12
C LEU A 16 6.54 11.98 28.04
N ILE A 17 7.52 12.47 28.81
CA ILE A 17 8.02 13.85 28.67
C ILE A 17 9.54 13.82 28.85
N GLY A 18 10.26 13.53 27.76
CA GLY A 18 11.71 13.41 27.82
C GLY A 18 12.44 13.34 26.47
N VAL A 19 11.78 13.61 25.34
CA VAL A 19 12.43 13.74 24.02
C VAL A 19 11.66 14.77 23.19
N SER A 20 11.70 16.03 23.61
CA SER A 20 11.07 17.13 22.84
C SER A 20 11.82 18.46 22.96
N LEU A 21 13.15 18.43 23.19
CA LEU A 21 13.93 19.66 23.43
C LEU A 21 15.40 19.61 22.97
N LEU A 22 15.70 18.93 21.86
CA LEU A 22 17.01 19.00 21.21
C LEU A 22 16.85 19.11 19.69
N CYS A 23 16.45 20.28 19.18
CA CYS A 23 16.72 20.70 17.79
C CYS A 23 16.42 22.19 17.52
N THR A 24 16.53 23.09 18.51
CA THR A 24 16.46 24.53 18.26
C THR A 24 17.45 25.30 19.14
N SER A 25 18.71 25.38 18.70
CA SER A 25 19.61 26.50 19.04
C SER A 25 20.95 26.35 18.33
N CYS A 26 21.05 26.82 17.08
CA CYS A 26 22.33 27.22 16.48
C CYS A 26 22.06 28.27 15.38
N ILE A 27 21.53 29.43 15.78
CA ILE A 27 21.66 30.67 15.01
C ILE A 27 22.08 31.78 15.99
N LYS A 28 23.35 32.20 15.86
CA LYS A 28 23.94 33.55 16.10
C LYS A 28 25.47 33.40 16.15
N GLU A 29 26.17 33.73 15.07
CA GLU A 29 26.73 35.06 14.72
C GLU A 29 28.10 35.38 15.36
N ASN A 30 29.11 35.40 14.47
CA ASN A 30 30.22 36.36 14.31
C ASN A 30 31.21 36.62 15.47
N LYS A 31 32.51 36.33 15.21
CA LYS A 31 33.51 37.36 14.84
C LYS A 31 34.92 36.80 14.56
N LYS A 32 35.49 37.34 13.47
CA LYS A 32 36.90 37.61 13.16
C LYS A 32 37.87 36.43 12.97
N GLU A 33 38.39 36.33 11.75
CA GLU A 33 39.78 36.72 11.46
C GLU A 33 39.90 37.09 9.97
N PHE A 34 40.27 38.35 9.71
CA PHE A 34 40.70 38.84 8.40
C PHE A 34 42.23 38.76 8.39
N ASN A 35 42.80 38.07 7.42
CA ASN A 35 44.18 38.28 7.01
C ASN A 35 44.19 38.60 5.51
N ASN A 36 44.86 39.71 5.19
CA ASN A 36 45.03 40.33 3.89
C ASN A 36 45.68 39.39 2.87
N ILE A 37 45.19 39.36 1.63
CA ILE A 37 45.99 39.13 0.42
C ILE A 37 45.53 40.11 -0.66
N ASP A 38 46.53 40.61 -1.39
CA ASP A 38 46.63 41.89 -2.10
C ASP A 38 45.72 42.09 -3.32
N GLU A 39 45.42 43.38 -3.53
CA GLU A 39 44.54 43.97 -4.54
C GLU A 39 45.20 44.04 -5.95
N LYS A 40 45.83 42.95 -6.42
CA LYS A 40 46.59 42.98 -7.69
C LYS A 40 46.42 41.83 -8.70
N ASP A 41 45.37 41.02 -8.59
CA ASP A 41 45.01 40.02 -9.62
C ASP A 41 43.61 40.26 -10.23
N ALA A 42 43.15 41.51 -10.20
CA ALA A 42 41.91 41.95 -10.84
C ALA A 42 42.15 42.36 -12.32
N GLN A 43 42.64 41.45 -13.16
CA GLN A 43 42.44 41.50 -14.62
C GLN A 43 42.99 40.23 -15.30
N GLU A 44 42.27 39.77 -16.32
CA GLU A 44 42.54 38.62 -17.20
C GLU A 44 42.21 37.22 -16.67
N MET A 45 40.92 36.85 -16.75
CA MET A 45 40.57 35.72 -17.61
C MET A 45 39.09 35.77 -18.00
N THR A 46 38.86 36.26 -19.22
CA THR A 46 37.67 35.96 -20.00
C THR A 46 37.69 34.47 -20.33
N GLU A 47 36.93 33.67 -19.59
CA GLU A 47 36.40 32.41 -20.13
C GLU A 47 34.90 32.40 -19.92
N SER A 48 34.20 32.22 -21.03
CA SER A 48 32.76 32.09 -21.11
C SER A 48 32.27 30.97 -20.19
N ILE A 49 31.73 31.31 -19.03
CA ILE A 49 30.82 30.42 -18.34
C ILE A 49 29.53 30.44 -19.17
N THR A 50 29.49 29.53 -20.14
CA THR A 50 28.23 28.96 -20.58
C THR A 50 27.54 28.49 -19.31
N THR A 51 26.41 29.12 -18.99
CA THR A 51 25.50 28.60 -17.99
C THR A 51 25.14 27.19 -18.43
N ASN A 52 25.79 26.19 -17.82
CA ASN A 52 25.25 24.84 -17.82
C ASN A 52 23.82 25.00 -17.34
N GLU A 53 22.87 24.68 -18.21
CA GLU A 53 21.50 24.46 -17.82
C GLU A 53 21.56 23.57 -16.59
N SER A 54 21.13 24.12 -15.45
CA SER A 54 20.93 23.34 -14.24
C SER A 54 19.98 22.23 -14.67
N GLU A 55 20.50 21.01 -14.82
CA GLU A 55 19.68 19.81 -14.90
C GLU A 55 18.69 19.93 -13.74
N GLU A 56 17.40 20.06 -14.06
CA GLU A 56 16.36 20.02 -13.04
C GLU A 56 16.64 18.77 -12.20
N PRO A 57 16.57 18.85 -10.86
CA PRO A 57 16.75 17.66 -10.05
C PRO A 57 15.78 16.61 -10.59
N LEU A 58 16.30 15.45 -11.01
CA LEU A 58 15.55 14.30 -11.55
C LEU A 58 14.36 13.86 -10.68
N HIS A 59 14.29 14.42 -9.48
CA HIS A 59 13.42 14.07 -8.39
C HIS A 59 12.01 14.70 -8.40
N THR A 60 11.66 15.54 -9.38
CA THR A 60 10.34 16.20 -9.45
C THR A 60 9.52 15.84 -10.70
N LYS A 61 10.06 15.05 -11.62
CA LYS A 61 9.42 14.72 -12.89
C LYS A 61 8.87 13.29 -12.89
N TRP A 62 7.63 13.15 -13.35
CA TRP A 62 7.04 11.85 -13.65
C TRP A 62 7.73 11.24 -14.87
N THR A 63 8.26 10.03 -14.70
CA THR A 63 8.90 9.25 -15.75
C THR A 63 8.11 7.97 -15.95
N ILE A 64 7.72 7.68 -17.19
CA ILE A 64 7.05 6.42 -17.53
C ILE A 64 8.04 5.28 -17.33
N ILE A 65 7.70 4.33 -16.46
CA ILE A 65 8.49 3.11 -16.24
C ILE A 65 7.86 1.90 -16.91
N GLU A 66 6.56 1.92 -17.13
CA GLU A 66 5.83 0.85 -17.82
C GLU A 66 4.61 1.43 -18.53
N LYS A 67 4.34 0.99 -19.76
CA LYS A 67 3.16 1.39 -20.51
C LYS A 67 2.71 0.28 -21.43
N GLU A 68 1.48 -0.14 -21.21
CA GLU A 68 0.77 -1.11 -22.04
C GLU A 68 -0.46 -0.46 -22.67
N LYS A 69 -1.18 -1.22 -23.51
CA LYS A 69 -2.37 -0.72 -24.20
C LYS A 69 -3.42 -0.11 -23.26
N TYR A 70 -3.61 -0.70 -22.08
CA TYR A 70 -4.68 -0.35 -21.15
C TYR A 70 -4.19 0.25 -19.83
N TYR A 71 -2.87 0.40 -19.61
CA TYR A 71 -2.36 1.07 -18.43
C TYR A 71 -1.00 1.72 -18.63
N CYS A 72 -0.66 2.64 -17.73
CA CYS A 72 0.64 3.28 -17.64
C CYS A 72 1.03 3.40 -16.17
N ILE A 73 2.30 3.11 -15.86
CA ILE A 73 2.93 3.34 -14.56
C ILE A 73 4.01 4.39 -14.74
N GLU A 74 3.89 5.45 -13.97
CA GLU A 74 4.83 6.56 -13.90
C GLU A 74 5.47 6.59 -12.51
N LYS A 75 6.75 6.93 -12.45
CA LYS A 75 7.54 7.07 -11.23
C LYS A 75 8.01 8.51 -11.07
N MET A 76 7.98 9.01 -9.85
CA MET A 76 8.59 10.28 -9.46
C MET A 76 9.44 10.03 -8.21
N GLY A 77 10.76 10.06 -8.37
CA GLY A 77 11.67 9.70 -7.29
C GLY A 77 12.00 10.88 -6.41
N LEU A 78 11.35 11.06 -5.28
CA LEU A 78 11.47 12.32 -4.52
C LEU A 78 12.66 12.34 -3.54
N ARG A 79 13.24 11.19 -3.14
CA ARG A 79 14.38 11.07 -2.18
C ARG A 79 15.19 9.79 -2.37
N GLU A 80 16.36 9.69 -1.73
CA GLU A 80 17.26 8.52 -1.73
C GLU A 80 16.59 7.16 -1.44
N TYR A 81 15.42 7.14 -0.80
CA TYR A 81 14.80 5.89 -0.33
C TYR A 81 13.33 5.69 -0.70
N ASN A 82 12.62 6.69 -1.24
CA ASN A 82 11.17 6.57 -1.46
C ASN A 82 10.75 7.17 -2.81
N ASP A 83 10.07 6.36 -3.62
CA ASP A 83 9.47 6.75 -4.88
C ASP A 83 7.96 6.87 -4.76
N TYR A 84 7.38 7.80 -5.52
CA TYR A 84 5.94 7.83 -5.76
C TYR A 84 5.64 7.16 -7.10
N TYR A 85 4.55 6.42 -7.14
CA TYR A 85 4.07 5.77 -8.34
C TYR A 85 2.69 6.30 -8.70
N ARG A 86 2.52 6.78 -9.93
CA ARG A 86 1.20 7.06 -10.47
C ARG A 86 0.86 5.94 -11.44
N TYR A 87 -0.34 5.42 -11.32
CA TYR A 87 -0.85 4.51 -12.31
C TYR A 87 -2.06 5.15 -12.99
N THR A 88 -2.23 4.84 -14.26
CA THR A 88 -3.34 5.32 -15.09
C THR A 88 -3.87 4.14 -15.88
N VAL A 89 -5.19 3.96 -15.89
CA VAL A 89 -5.88 2.92 -16.67
C VAL A 89 -6.67 3.60 -17.79
N TYR A 90 -6.56 3.04 -18.99
CA TYR A 90 -7.21 3.53 -20.20
C TYR A 90 -8.30 2.57 -20.67
N ASN A 91 -9.40 3.12 -21.16
CA ASN A 91 -10.45 2.32 -21.81
C ASN A 91 -10.05 1.88 -23.24
N THR A 92 -10.96 1.21 -23.94
CA THR A 92 -10.73 0.73 -25.32
C THR A 92 -10.46 1.84 -26.35
N ASN A 93 -10.83 3.07 -26.04
CA ASN A 93 -10.61 4.25 -26.89
C ASN A 93 -9.32 5.00 -26.55
N GLY A 94 -8.57 4.54 -25.53
CA GLY A 94 -7.37 5.21 -25.04
C GLY A 94 -7.64 6.39 -24.10
N GLU A 95 -8.88 6.54 -23.62
CA GLU A 95 -9.23 7.60 -22.66
C GLU A 95 -8.89 7.14 -21.25
N SER A 96 -8.31 8.03 -20.44
CA SER A 96 -8.03 7.76 -19.02
C SER A 96 -9.35 7.66 -18.25
N ILE A 97 -9.62 6.49 -17.68
CA ILE A 97 -10.82 6.24 -16.87
C ILE A 97 -10.50 6.14 -15.38
N TYR A 98 -9.23 5.97 -15.04
CA TYR A 98 -8.79 5.93 -13.66
C TYR A 98 -7.32 6.31 -13.53
N SER A 99 -6.99 7.10 -12.51
CA SER A 99 -5.62 7.41 -12.14
C SER A 99 -5.51 7.70 -10.65
N GLU A 100 -4.45 7.22 -10.02
CA GLU A 100 -4.17 7.51 -8.61
C GLU A 100 -2.65 7.50 -8.38
N ILE A 101 -2.23 8.28 -7.38
CA ILE A 101 -0.85 8.30 -6.90
C ILE A 101 -0.77 7.40 -5.66
N LEU A 102 0.06 6.36 -5.76
CA LEU A 102 0.49 5.54 -4.64
C LEU A 102 1.68 6.26 -3.98
N GLY A 103 1.68 6.29 -2.63
CA GLY A 103 2.66 6.96 -1.79
C GLY A 103 4.11 6.45 -1.89
N GLU A 104 4.89 6.73 -0.84
CA GLU A 104 6.34 6.53 -0.76
C GLU A 104 6.76 5.06 -0.56
N PHE A 105 7.27 4.40 -1.60
CA PHE A 105 7.71 2.99 -1.54
C PHE A 105 9.04 2.73 -2.25
N ASN A 106 9.66 1.61 -1.86
CA ASN A 106 10.89 1.11 -2.49
C ASN A 106 10.62 0.46 -3.86
N ASP A 107 9.47 -0.20 -4.02
CA ASP A 107 9.14 -1.00 -5.20
C ASP A 107 7.87 -0.51 -5.92
N PRO A 108 7.81 -0.62 -7.26
CA PRO A 108 6.62 -0.30 -8.03
C PRO A 108 5.46 -1.28 -7.74
N PRO A 109 4.20 -0.86 -7.95
CA PRO A 109 3.07 -1.79 -7.93
C PRO A 109 3.23 -2.83 -9.05
N ARG A 110 2.73 -4.05 -8.79
CA ARG A 110 2.62 -5.07 -9.82
C ARG A 110 1.29 -4.89 -10.53
N VAL A 111 1.31 -4.81 -11.86
CA VAL A 111 0.11 -4.67 -12.67
C VAL A 111 -0.01 -5.86 -13.60
N SER A 112 -1.23 -6.36 -13.77
CA SER A 112 -1.52 -7.43 -14.72
C SER A 112 -2.85 -7.17 -15.41
N ILE A 113 -3.04 -7.76 -16.59
CA ILE A 113 -4.29 -7.72 -17.32
C ILE A 113 -4.88 -9.12 -17.33
N TYR A 114 -6.15 -9.24 -16.94
CA TYR A 114 -6.92 -10.48 -17.02
C TYR A 114 -8.30 -10.19 -17.59
N ASP A 115 -8.64 -10.86 -18.69
CA ASP A 115 -9.85 -10.57 -19.49
C ASP A 115 -9.97 -9.06 -19.82
N ASP A 116 -11.07 -8.44 -19.40
CA ASP A 116 -11.39 -7.03 -19.58
C ASP A 116 -10.97 -6.17 -18.36
N THR A 117 -10.10 -6.68 -17.48
CA THR A 117 -9.70 -6.01 -16.22
C THR A 117 -8.20 -5.74 -16.14
N VAL A 118 -7.84 -4.53 -15.66
CA VAL A 118 -6.50 -4.22 -15.14
C VAL A 118 -6.50 -4.47 -13.62
N ASN A 119 -5.64 -5.38 -13.17
CA ASN A 119 -5.45 -5.74 -11.78
C ASN A 119 -4.19 -5.06 -11.26
N ILE A 120 -4.35 -4.26 -10.21
CA ILE A 120 -3.28 -3.51 -9.59
C ILE A 120 -3.02 -4.12 -8.22
N HIS A 121 -1.87 -4.73 -8.06
CA HIS A 121 -1.42 -5.35 -6.82
C HIS A 121 -0.32 -4.53 -6.19
N TYR A 122 -0.47 -4.22 -4.91
CA TYR A 122 0.36 -3.28 -4.20
C TYR A 122 0.68 -3.78 -2.79
N GLY A 123 1.95 -4.08 -2.53
CA GLY A 123 2.45 -4.45 -1.21
C GLY A 123 2.93 -3.23 -0.42
N TYR A 124 2.61 -3.14 0.87
CA TYR A 124 3.01 -2.00 1.71
C TYR A 124 3.54 -2.37 3.09
N GLY A 125 3.78 -3.66 3.31
CA GLY A 125 4.38 -4.20 4.52
C GLY A 125 4.59 -5.70 4.41
N THR A 126 5.26 -6.29 5.40
CA THR A 126 5.48 -7.74 5.45
C THR A 126 4.15 -8.47 5.53
N GLY A 127 3.82 -9.22 4.48
CA GLY A 127 2.59 -10.02 4.41
C GLY A 127 1.30 -9.19 4.29
N VAL A 128 1.39 -7.91 3.91
CA VAL A 128 0.22 -7.05 3.73
C VAL A 128 0.24 -6.40 2.36
N PHE A 129 -0.85 -6.60 1.62
CA PHE A 129 -1.03 -6.10 0.27
C PHE A 129 -2.45 -5.60 0.04
N ARG A 130 -2.62 -4.77 -0.99
CA ARG A 130 -3.92 -4.33 -1.49
C ARG A 130 -4.04 -4.61 -2.96
N ASP A 131 -5.26 -4.88 -3.38
CA ASP A 131 -5.61 -5.07 -4.77
C ASP A 131 -6.71 -4.07 -5.17
N LYS A 132 -6.62 -3.61 -6.41
CA LYS A 132 -7.66 -2.84 -7.10
C LYS A 132 -7.87 -3.38 -8.49
N TYR A 133 -9.13 -3.44 -8.90
CA TYR A 133 -9.56 -3.97 -10.18
C TYR A 133 -10.28 -2.89 -10.97
N VAL A 134 -9.89 -2.72 -12.24
CA VAL A 134 -10.51 -1.76 -13.14
C VAL A 134 -10.95 -2.46 -14.42
N ASP A 135 -12.26 -2.56 -14.63
CA ASP A 135 -12.83 -3.04 -15.89
C ASP A 135 -12.73 -1.90 -16.93
N TYR A 136 -11.79 -2.05 -17.85
CA TYR A 136 -11.48 -1.02 -18.83
C TYR A 136 -12.48 -0.96 -20.00
N LYS A 137 -13.39 -1.91 -20.09
CA LYS A 137 -14.39 -1.99 -21.15
C LYS A 137 -15.72 -1.38 -20.71
N ASN A 138 -16.09 -1.63 -19.47
CA ASN A 138 -17.32 -1.14 -18.86
C ASN A 138 -17.12 0.11 -17.99
N ASN A 139 -15.87 0.60 -17.87
CA ASN A 139 -15.49 1.76 -17.05
C ASN A 139 -15.87 1.60 -15.57
N LEU A 140 -15.68 0.40 -15.02
CA LEU A 140 -15.97 0.09 -13.62
C LEU A 140 -14.69 -0.04 -12.81
N GLN A 141 -14.76 0.32 -11.52
CA GLN A 141 -13.62 0.19 -10.61
C GLN A 141 -14.05 -0.37 -9.25
N SER A 142 -13.19 -1.20 -8.67
CA SER A 142 -13.37 -1.65 -7.29
C SER A 142 -12.91 -0.60 -6.27
N ILE A 143 -13.28 -0.82 -5.01
CA ILE A 143 -12.54 -0.23 -3.88
C ILE A 143 -11.16 -0.88 -3.76
N TRP A 144 -10.28 -0.31 -2.94
CA TRP A 144 -9.05 -0.98 -2.51
C TRP A 144 -9.38 -2.08 -1.50
N LEU A 145 -8.91 -3.29 -1.76
CA LEU A 145 -9.19 -4.48 -0.96
C LEU A 145 -7.89 -4.99 -0.35
N ASN A 146 -7.85 -5.17 0.96
CA ASN A 146 -6.66 -5.71 1.63
C ASN A 146 -6.67 -7.23 1.60
N ASN A 147 -5.50 -7.85 1.41
CA ASN A 147 -5.30 -9.29 1.56
C ASN A 147 -6.35 -10.11 0.79
N VAL A 148 -6.43 -9.88 -0.52
CA VAL A 148 -7.31 -10.67 -1.39
C VAL A 148 -6.79 -12.10 -1.51
N TRP A 149 -7.67 -13.07 -1.33
CA TRP A 149 -7.35 -14.49 -1.41
C TRP A 149 -7.97 -15.17 -2.64
N GLY A 150 -9.14 -14.70 -3.09
CA GLY A 150 -9.84 -15.26 -4.25
C GLY A 150 -10.43 -14.17 -5.13
N VAL A 151 -10.27 -14.30 -6.44
CA VAL A 151 -10.78 -13.35 -7.43
C VAL A 151 -11.64 -14.08 -8.45
N GLY A 152 -12.94 -13.78 -8.47
CA GLY A 152 -13.86 -14.18 -9.52
C GLY A 152 -14.04 -13.05 -10.54
N LYS A 153 -14.89 -13.25 -11.55
CA LYS A 153 -15.35 -12.20 -12.47
C LYS A 153 -16.26 -11.21 -11.75
N LYS A 154 -17.24 -11.69 -10.99
CA LYS A 154 -18.22 -10.87 -10.27
C LYS A 154 -17.80 -10.58 -8.83
N TYR A 155 -17.27 -11.58 -8.13
CA TYR A 155 -16.97 -11.46 -6.70
C TYR A 155 -15.48 -11.46 -6.39
N VAL A 156 -15.15 -10.97 -5.20
CA VAL A 156 -13.80 -11.03 -4.62
C VAL A 156 -13.90 -11.48 -3.16
N ALA A 157 -13.00 -12.37 -2.76
CA ALA A 157 -12.89 -12.88 -1.40
C ALA A 157 -11.61 -12.34 -0.76
N TYR A 158 -11.74 -11.67 0.38
CA TYR A 158 -10.64 -10.97 1.05
C TYR A 158 -10.81 -10.98 2.56
N VAL A 159 -9.73 -10.76 3.31
CA VAL A 159 -9.77 -10.77 4.78
C VAL A 159 -9.87 -9.34 5.32
N ILE A 160 -10.86 -9.11 6.19
CA ILE A 160 -11.03 -7.86 6.91
C ILE A 160 -10.67 -8.02 8.39
N GLY A 161 -10.01 -7.04 8.99
CA GLY A 161 -9.75 -6.92 10.43
C GLY A 161 -8.27 -6.72 10.78
N ASP A 162 -7.98 -6.52 12.07
CA ASP A 162 -6.62 -6.27 12.56
C ASP A 162 -5.87 -7.60 12.78
N TRP A 163 -4.88 -7.84 11.91
CA TRP A 163 -3.98 -8.99 12.00
C TRP A 163 -3.21 -9.06 13.32
N ARG A 164 -3.07 -7.93 14.04
CA ARG A 164 -2.35 -7.89 15.33
C ARG A 164 -3.15 -8.49 16.48
N ASN A 165 -4.47 -8.57 16.35
CA ASN A 165 -5.35 -9.07 17.41
C ASN A 165 -5.90 -10.48 17.15
N GLY A 166 -5.67 -11.06 15.96
CA GLY A 166 -5.86 -12.48 15.62
C GLY A 166 -7.30 -13.05 15.69
N SER A 167 -8.15 -12.55 16.58
CA SER A 167 -9.47 -13.12 16.91
C SER A 167 -10.64 -12.55 16.10
N ASP A 168 -10.46 -11.36 15.52
CA ASP A 168 -11.61 -10.57 15.02
C ASP A 168 -11.65 -10.46 13.50
N SER A 169 -10.68 -11.02 12.79
CA SER A 169 -10.69 -10.91 11.34
C SER A 169 -11.60 -11.97 10.70
N LYS A 170 -12.17 -11.62 9.55
CA LYS A 170 -13.24 -12.37 8.89
C LYS A 170 -12.96 -12.49 7.41
N LEU A 171 -13.43 -13.57 6.81
CA LEU A 171 -13.50 -13.68 5.36
C LEU A 171 -14.71 -12.87 4.88
N ALA A 172 -14.45 -11.87 4.07
CA ALA A 172 -15.46 -11.05 3.42
C ALA A 172 -15.53 -11.40 1.93
N ILE A 173 -16.75 -11.46 1.41
CA ILE A 173 -17.02 -11.56 -0.03
C ILE A 173 -17.78 -10.30 -0.45
N GLU A 174 -17.37 -9.68 -1.55
CA GLU A 174 -18.00 -8.47 -2.08
C GLU A 174 -18.13 -8.55 -3.61
N GLU A 175 -19.14 -7.90 -4.18
CA GLU A 175 -19.17 -7.68 -5.62
C GLU A 175 -18.06 -6.70 -6.00
N LYS A 176 -17.22 -7.11 -6.95
CA LYS A 176 -15.97 -6.43 -7.29
C LYS A 176 -16.17 -4.94 -7.62
N TYR A 177 -17.28 -4.58 -8.27
CA TYR A 177 -17.52 -3.22 -8.77
C TYR A 177 -18.71 -2.50 -8.10
N ILE A 178 -19.40 -3.12 -7.15
CA ILE A 178 -20.56 -2.54 -6.47
C ILE A 178 -20.28 -2.38 -4.99
N GLN A 179 -20.21 -1.13 -4.54
CA GLN A 179 -19.92 -0.78 -3.16
C GLN A 179 -21.04 -1.23 -2.21
N ASN A 180 -20.66 -1.60 -0.98
CA ASN A 180 -21.57 -1.98 0.11
C ASN A 180 -22.36 -3.28 -0.15
N THR A 181 -21.86 -4.16 -1.02
CA THR A 181 -22.39 -5.52 -1.22
C THR A 181 -21.69 -6.55 -0.35
N ARG A 182 -20.84 -6.10 0.57
CA ARG A 182 -20.03 -6.96 1.43
C ARG A 182 -20.91 -7.88 2.26
N LYS A 183 -20.57 -9.15 2.22
CA LYS A 183 -21.11 -10.20 3.07
C LYS A 183 -19.96 -10.83 3.84
N GLU A 184 -20.12 -10.93 5.15
CA GLU A 184 -19.07 -11.40 6.06
C GLU A 184 -19.40 -12.80 6.54
N ILE A 185 -18.40 -13.67 6.55
CA ILE A 185 -18.50 -14.97 7.19
C ILE A 185 -17.53 -15.03 8.35
N SER A 186 -18.05 -15.43 9.51
CA SER A 186 -17.23 -15.95 10.59
C SER A 186 -16.54 -17.19 10.06
N PHE A 187 -15.30 -16.99 9.61
CA PHE A 187 -14.47 -18.06 9.14
C PHE A 187 -13.47 -18.33 10.26
N PRO A 188 -13.71 -19.35 11.10
CA PRO A 188 -12.71 -19.72 12.07
C PRO A 188 -11.48 -20.17 11.29
N HIS A 189 -10.29 -19.81 11.75
CA HIS A 189 -8.99 -20.35 11.32
C HIS A 189 -8.13 -19.59 10.30
N ILE A 190 -8.62 -18.61 9.51
CA ILE A 190 -7.76 -18.01 8.44
C ILE A 190 -6.54 -17.21 8.94
N ILE A 191 -6.38 -16.93 10.23
CA ILE A 191 -5.73 -15.66 10.63
C ILE A 191 -4.38 -15.83 11.33
N TYR A 192 -4.00 -17.04 11.71
CA TYR A 192 -2.63 -17.28 12.17
C TYR A 192 -2.20 -18.72 11.95
N ASP A 193 -3.14 -19.65 12.10
CA ASP A 193 -2.88 -21.08 12.18
C ASP A 193 -3.32 -21.86 10.95
N THR A 194 -3.53 -21.22 9.80
CA THR A 194 -3.75 -21.95 8.54
C THR A 194 -2.94 -21.37 7.40
N ASP A 195 -2.37 -22.24 6.57
CA ASP A 195 -1.78 -21.87 5.28
C ASP A 195 -2.80 -22.15 4.18
N VAL A 196 -3.48 -21.11 3.71
CA VAL A 196 -4.41 -21.19 2.56
C VAL A 196 -3.59 -21.20 1.28
N ASP A 197 -3.70 -22.27 0.51
CA ASP A 197 -3.02 -22.44 -0.76
C ASP A 197 -3.96 -22.31 -1.97
N ILE A 198 -5.26 -22.61 -1.80
CA ILE A 198 -6.29 -22.42 -2.83
C ILE A 198 -7.48 -21.68 -2.26
N CYS A 199 -7.87 -20.58 -2.91
CA CYS A 199 -9.12 -19.87 -2.63
C CYS A 199 -9.69 -19.36 -3.97
N GLU A 200 -10.72 -20.03 -4.48
CA GLU A 200 -11.25 -19.74 -5.81
C GLU A 200 -12.76 -19.87 -5.89
N PHE A 201 -13.36 -19.04 -6.75
CA PHE A 201 -14.77 -19.13 -7.04
C PHE A 201 -15.03 -20.26 -8.04
N ARG A 202 -15.99 -21.14 -7.74
CA ARG A 202 -16.40 -22.28 -8.55
C ARG A 202 -17.87 -22.22 -8.91
N ASN A 203 -18.29 -23.12 -9.80
CA ASN A 203 -19.68 -23.31 -10.18
C ASN A 203 -20.35 -22.01 -10.65
N ASN A 204 -19.72 -21.31 -11.61
CA ASN A 204 -20.16 -19.99 -12.09
C ASN A 204 -20.27 -18.94 -10.96
N GLU A 205 -19.33 -19.02 -10.00
CA GLU A 205 -19.24 -18.12 -8.85
C GLU A 205 -20.45 -18.16 -7.93
N THR A 206 -21.11 -19.33 -7.84
CA THR A 206 -22.09 -19.58 -6.78
C THR A 206 -21.45 -20.17 -5.54
N GLU A 207 -20.18 -20.57 -5.60
CA GLU A 207 -19.47 -21.20 -4.50
C GLU A 207 -18.04 -20.65 -4.38
N LEU A 208 -17.56 -20.49 -3.15
CA LEU A 208 -16.15 -20.25 -2.85
C LEU A 208 -15.55 -21.55 -2.28
N TYR A 209 -14.58 -22.10 -2.99
CA TYR A 209 -13.79 -23.24 -2.54
C TYR A 209 -12.51 -22.75 -1.89
N ILE A 210 -12.20 -23.30 -0.72
CA ILE A 210 -11.00 -23.00 0.04
C ILE A 210 -10.34 -24.33 0.43
N HIS A 211 -9.07 -24.48 0.09
CA HIS A 211 -8.20 -25.52 0.62
C HIS A 211 -7.18 -24.83 1.52
N TYR A 212 -6.92 -25.42 2.68
CA TYR A 212 -5.95 -24.91 3.63
C TYR A 212 -5.31 -26.02 4.43
N ILE A 213 -4.11 -25.75 4.95
CA ILE A 213 -3.40 -26.63 5.85
C ILE A 213 -3.48 -26.04 7.25
N ASP A 214 -4.06 -26.78 8.19
CA ASP A 214 -4.08 -26.39 9.60
C ASP A 214 -2.65 -26.50 10.18
N LYS A 215 -2.17 -25.43 10.81
CA LYS A 215 -0.79 -25.34 11.29
C LYS A 215 -0.56 -26.15 12.56
N ASP A 216 -1.59 -26.43 13.35
CA ASP A 216 -1.48 -27.19 14.60
C ASP A 216 -1.43 -28.69 14.30
N THR A 217 -2.38 -29.16 13.50
CA THR A 217 -2.55 -30.58 13.15
C THR A 217 -1.72 -31.00 11.95
N LYS A 218 -1.34 -30.04 11.08
CA LYS A 218 -0.74 -30.28 9.75
C LYS A 218 -1.65 -31.04 8.79
N GLU A 219 -2.95 -31.12 9.10
CA GLU A 219 -3.93 -31.75 8.23
C GLU A 219 -4.42 -30.74 7.17
N ALA A 220 -4.68 -31.26 5.98
CA ALA A 220 -5.29 -30.48 4.90
C ALA A 220 -6.81 -30.57 5.01
N GLU A 221 -7.46 -29.43 4.94
CA GLU A 221 -8.91 -29.30 5.02
C GLU A 221 -9.48 -28.58 3.80
N GLU A 222 -10.72 -28.92 3.47
CA GLU A 222 -11.47 -28.35 2.36
C GLU A 222 -12.78 -27.76 2.85
N LYS A 223 -13.11 -26.57 2.36
CA LYS A 223 -14.38 -25.91 2.66
C LYS A 223 -14.99 -25.31 1.41
N ILE A 224 -16.27 -25.61 1.22
CA ILE A 224 -17.11 -25.01 0.17
C ILE A 224 -18.14 -24.13 0.85
N ILE A 225 -18.20 -22.86 0.45
CA ILE A 225 -19.18 -21.91 0.94
C ILE A 225 -20.09 -21.53 -0.23
N LYS A 226 -21.40 -21.72 -0.09
CA LYS A 226 -22.35 -21.30 -1.13
C LYS A 226 -22.68 -19.82 -0.99
N LEU A 227 -22.60 -19.06 -2.08
CA LEU A 227 -22.92 -17.63 -2.09
C LEU A 227 -24.40 -17.34 -1.78
N SER A 228 -25.29 -18.32 -1.98
CA SER A 228 -26.69 -18.24 -1.57
C SER A 228 -26.89 -18.24 -0.06
N GLU A 229 -25.91 -18.70 0.72
CA GLU A 229 -25.97 -18.77 2.18
C GLU A 229 -25.65 -17.43 2.86
N PHE A 230 -25.22 -16.44 2.08
CA PHE A 230 -24.99 -15.10 2.58
C PHE A 230 -26.29 -14.31 2.47
N GLU A 231 -26.82 -13.84 3.59
CA GLU A 231 -27.92 -12.86 3.65
C GLU A 231 -27.42 -11.46 3.29
#